data_AF-A0A975QPV8-F1
#
_entry.id   AF-A0A975QPV8-F1
#
_cell.length_a   1.000
_cell.length_b   1.000
_cell.length_c   1.000
_cell.angle_alpha   90.00
_cell.angle_beta   90.00
_cell.angle_gamma   90.00
#
_symmetry.space_group_name_H-M   'P 1'
#
loop_
_entity.id
_entity.type
_entity.pdbx_description
1 polymer ?
#
loop_
_entity_poly.entity_id
_entity_poly.type
_entity_poly.pdbx_seq_one_letter_code
_entity_poly.pdbx_strand_id
1 'polypeptide(L)'
;MIDNNMTMNHMRMKSGFIFSYPSPILNKGCFPIDRKTETQLNKLLARLNRKYPTLFPSCQASYYTIVSSYTKENIHPKFIDITTISDYDNLSRIKDEIKDLSIVICFGEKAYYAAKKVEQTFNIQFIIIKTKEISYSLNRHINSFNQTSPKRVRTNYNVLTQFNDIDKQLINI
;
A
#
# COMPACT_ATOMS: atom_id res chain seq x y z
N MET A 1 21.84 -16.74 -43.07
CA MET A 1 20.84 -17.08 -42.04
C MET A 1 21.32 -16.42 -40.75
N ILE A 2 20.71 -15.30 -40.38
CA ILE A 2 20.99 -14.61 -39.11
C ILE A 2 19.72 -14.79 -38.30
N ASP A 3 19.81 -15.64 -37.27
CA ASP A 3 18.71 -15.88 -36.33
C ASP A 3 18.47 -14.61 -35.52
N ASN A 4 17.46 -13.84 -35.93
CA ASN A 4 16.88 -12.78 -35.12
C ASN A 4 16.05 -13.41 -33.99
N ASN A 5 16.73 -13.99 -33.00
CA ASN A 5 16.14 -14.23 -31.69
C ASN A 5 16.02 -12.89 -30.95
N MET A 6 15.05 -12.10 -31.40
CA MET A 6 14.54 -10.94 -30.68
C MET A 6 13.90 -11.49 -29.39
N THR A 7 14.70 -11.54 -28.32
CA THR A 7 14.23 -11.85 -26.98
C THR A 7 13.20 -10.80 -26.63
N MET A 8 11.92 -11.16 -26.72
CA MET A 8 10.84 -10.42 -26.09
C MET A 8 11.15 -10.42 -24.60
N ASN A 9 11.76 -9.34 -24.12
CA ASN A 9 11.81 -9.01 -22.71
C ASN A 9 10.37 -8.93 -22.23
N HIS A 10 9.84 -10.06 -21.74
CA HIS A 10 8.59 -10.07 -21.00
C HIS A 10 8.77 -9.08 -19.85
N MET A 11 8.14 -7.92 -19.98
CA MET A 11 8.12 -6.90 -18.95
C MET A 11 7.52 -7.56 -17.70
N ARG A 12 8.39 -7.94 -16.76
CA ARG A 12 7.97 -8.67 -15.56
C ARG A 12 7.13 -7.70 -14.75
N MET A 13 5.83 -7.98 -14.63
CA MET A 13 4.93 -7.15 -13.84
C MET A 13 5.46 -7.03 -12.41
N LYS A 14 5.71 -5.79 -11.97
CA LYS A 14 6.20 -5.50 -10.62
C LYS A 14 5.04 -5.05 -9.75
N SER A 15 4.95 -5.63 -8.55
CA SER A 15 3.96 -5.23 -7.54
C SER A 15 4.63 -4.45 -6.41
N GLY A 16 3.87 -3.54 -5.80
CA GLY A 16 4.28 -2.84 -4.58
C GLY A 16 3.09 -2.41 -3.75
N PHE A 17 3.36 -1.76 -2.63
CA PHE A 17 2.36 -1.47 -1.60
C PHE A 17 2.37 0.00 -1.21
N ILE A 18 1.19 0.60 -1.10
CA ILE A 18 1.01 1.91 -0.48
C ILE A 18 0.20 1.75 0.80
N PHE A 19 0.72 2.31 1.89
CA PHE A 19 0.09 2.33 3.21
C PHE A 19 -0.54 3.69 3.49
N SER A 20 -1.67 3.70 4.19
CA SER A 20 -2.39 4.93 4.51
C SER A 20 -1.67 5.81 5.54
N TYR A 21 -0.70 5.26 6.29
CA TYR A 21 0.03 5.97 7.32
C TYR A 21 1.50 5.52 7.30
N PRO A 22 2.47 6.44 7.46
CA PRO A 22 3.86 6.08 7.72
C PRO A 22 3.98 5.40 9.08
N SER A 23 5.04 4.60 9.26
CA SER A 23 5.35 4.01 10.56
C SER A 23 5.46 5.09 11.66
N PRO A 24 4.76 4.91 12.81
CA PRO A 24 4.85 5.87 13.90
C PRO A 24 6.25 5.88 14.54
N ILE A 25 7.03 4.81 14.38
CA ILE A 25 8.39 4.62 14.93
C ILE A 25 9.40 4.66 13.77
N LEU A 26 9.37 5.71 12.96
CA LEU A 26 10.46 6.02 12.04
C LEU A 26 11.63 6.57 12.84
N ASN A 27 12.41 5.68 13.44
CA ASN A 27 13.79 6.02 13.80
C ASN A 27 14.59 6.09 12.49
N LYS A 28 15.45 7.10 12.37
CA LYS A 28 16.31 7.36 11.20
C LYS A 28 16.91 6.06 10.66
N GLY A 29 16.43 5.60 9.49
CA GLY A 29 16.94 4.41 8.79
C GLY A 29 16.11 3.13 8.89
N CYS A 30 14.96 3.11 9.57
CA CYS A 30 14.09 1.92 9.61
C CYS A 30 13.09 1.86 8.44
N PHE A 31 12.79 0.62 8.04
CA PHE A 31 11.79 0.22 7.04
C PHE A 31 10.47 1.03 7.16
N PRO A 32 9.78 1.35 6.04
CA PRO A 32 8.64 2.29 6.00
C PRO A 32 7.42 1.87 6.86
N ILE A 33 7.40 0.62 7.31
CA ILE A 33 6.38 0.03 8.18
C ILE A 33 7.00 -0.54 9.45
N ASP A 34 6.23 -0.56 10.55
CA ASP A 34 6.69 -1.18 11.79
C ASP A 34 6.76 -2.72 11.69
N ARG A 35 7.51 -3.36 12.60
CA ARG A 35 7.72 -4.82 12.61
C ARG A 35 6.43 -5.65 12.69
N LYS A 36 5.38 -5.16 13.37
CA LYS A 36 4.09 -5.87 13.44
C LYS A 36 3.40 -5.82 12.09
N THR A 37 3.36 -4.64 11.47
CA THR A 37 2.81 -4.43 10.13
C THR A 37 3.56 -5.26 9.09
N GLU A 38 4.90 -5.30 9.16
CA GLU A 38 5.75 -6.16 8.34
C GLU A 38 5.41 -7.64 8.50
N THR A 39 5.25 -8.11 9.75
CA THR A 39 4.86 -9.50 10.02
C THR A 39 3.51 -9.85 9.39
N GLN A 40 2.54 -8.94 9.42
CA GLN A 40 1.23 -9.17 8.77
C GLN A 40 1.36 -9.16 7.25
N LEU A 41 2.15 -8.24 6.69
CA LEU A 41 2.42 -8.19 5.26
C LEU A 41 3.10 -9.48 4.78
N ASN A 42 4.08 -10.00 5.50
CA ASN A 42 4.73 -11.28 5.17
C ASN A 42 3.74 -12.46 5.17
N LYS A 43 2.78 -12.49 6.11
CA LYS A 43 1.72 -13.50 6.13
C LYS A 43 0.77 -13.38 4.93
N LEU A 44 0.44 -12.16 4.53
CA LEU A 44 -0.35 -11.89 3.32
C LEU A 44 0.41 -12.32 2.07
N LEU A 45 1.68 -11.91 1.97
CA LEU A 45 2.58 -12.26 0.88
C LEU A 45 2.77 -13.76 0.74
N ALA A 46 2.85 -14.52 1.84
CA ALA A 46 2.89 -15.99 1.77
C ALA A 46 1.66 -16.59 1.07
N ARG A 47 0.49 -15.99 1.24
CA ARG A 47 -0.74 -16.44 0.55
C ARG A 47 -0.77 -15.97 -0.90
N LEU A 48 -0.40 -14.71 -1.15
CA LEU A 48 -0.35 -14.14 -2.50
C LEU A 48 0.70 -14.85 -3.35
N ASN A 49 1.89 -15.12 -2.83
CA ASN A 49 2.95 -15.87 -3.50
C ASN A 49 2.48 -17.28 -3.89
N ARG A 50 1.77 -17.97 -3.00
CA ARG A 50 1.24 -19.31 -3.29
C ARG A 50 0.26 -19.32 -4.47
N LYS A 51 -0.57 -18.28 -4.63
CA LYS A 51 -1.60 -18.22 -5.69
C LYS A 51 -1.13 -17.48 -6.96
N TYR A 52 -0.29 -16.47 -6.79
CA TYR A 52 0.18 -15.54 -7.81
C TYR A 52 1.71 -15.36 -7.75
N PRO A 53 2.51 -16.44 -7.93
CA PRO A 53 3.97 -16.40 -7.72
C PRO A 53 4.71 -15.51 -8.71
N THR A 54 4.14 -15.24 -9.89
CA THR A 54 4.72 -14.34 -10.89
C THR A 54 4.61 -12.87 -10.48
N LEU A 55 3.46 -12.47 -9.92
CA LEU A 55 3.17 -11.12 -9.42
C LEU A 55 3.77 -10.86 -8.03
N PHE A 56 3.80 -11.88 -7.18
CA PHE A 56 4.32 -11.82 -5.82
C PHE A 56 5.39 -12.90 -5.62
N PRO A 57 6.62 -12.71 -6.14
CA PRO A 57 7.64 -13.76 -6.15
C PRO A 57 8.30 -14.04 -4.80
N SER A 58 8.10 -13.17 -3.80
CA SER A 58 8.69 -13.32 -2.46
C SER A 58 7.63 -13.24 -1.37
N CYS A 59 7.84 -13.97 -0.29
CA CYS A 59 7.03 -13.87 0.94
C CYS A 59 7.51 -12.75 1.88
N GLN A 60 8.62 -12.08 1.55
CA GLN A 60 9.25 -11.07 2.41
C GLN A 60 8.97 -9.66 1.89
N ALA A 61 8.49 -8.80 2.77
CA ALA A 61 8.16 -7.40 2.50
C ALA A 61 9.34 -6.61 1.92
N SER A 62 10.57 -6.91 2.35
CA SER A 62 11.81 -6.26 1.90
C SER A 62 12.09 -6.38 0.41
N TYR A 63 11.44 -7.33 -0.29
CA TYR A 63 11.57 -7.50 -1.74
C TYR A 63 10.67 -6.55 -2.53
N TYR A 64 9.75 -5.86 -1.87
CA TYR A 64 8.74 -5.02 -2.52
C TYR A 64 8.98 -3.55 -2.22
N THR A 65 8.59 -2.71 -3.17
CA THR A 65 8.50 -1.27 -2.92
C THR A 65 7.34 -1.03 -1.96
N ILE A 66 7.61 -0.36 -0.84
CA ILE A 66 6.62 -0.04 0.18
C ILE A 66 6.68 1.46 0.45
N VAL A 67 5.55 2.12 0.28
CA VAL A 67 5.41 3.57 0.32
C VAL A 67 4.31 3.96 1.30
N SER A 68 4.42 5.11 1.95
CA SER A 68 3.29 5.74 2.67
C SER A 68 2.66 6.86 1.85
N SER A 69 1.36 7.09 2.05
CA SER A 69 0.60 8.14 1.36
C SER A 69 1.05 9.57 1.68
N TYR A 70 1.87 9.78 2.72
CA TYR A 70 2.51 11.04 3.08
C TYR A 70 3.68 10.75 4.04
N THR A 71 4.56 11.73 4.26
CA THR A 71 5.65 11.67 5.24
C THR A 71 5.25 12.30 6.57
N LYS A 72 5.84 11.84 7.67
CA LYS A 72 5.45 12.19 9.05
C LYS A 72 5.77 13.66 9.42
N GLU A 73 6.50 14.40 8.60
CA GLU A 73 7.28 15.56 9.06
C GLU A 73 6.47 16.72 9.67
N ASN A 74 5.14 16.82 9.50
CA ASN A 74 4.40 17.99 9.99
C ASN A 74 2.97 17.74 10.47
N ILE A 75 2.66 16.63 11.16
CA ILE A 75 1.25 16.36 11.51
C ILE A 75 1.01 16.04 12.99
N HIS A 76 0.24 16.92 13.63
CA HIS A 76 -0.44 16.64 14.87
C HIS A 76 -1.22 15.31 14.74
N PRO A 77 -1.06 14.36 15.67
CA PRO A 77 -1.40 12.94 15.47
C PRO A 77 -2.90 12.62 15.36
N LYS A 78 -3.80 13.62 15.36
CA LYS A 78 -5.24 13.40 15.45
C LYS A 78 -5.99 13.52 14.12
N PHE A 79 -5.53 14.34 13.18
CA PHE A 79 -6.20 14.52 11.87
C PHE A 79 -5.17 14.78 10.78
N ILE A 80 -5.21 13.95 9.75
CA ILE A 80 -4.38 14.11 8.57
C ILE A 80 -5.33 14.46 7.46
N ASP A 81 -5.22 15.71 7.03
CA ASP A 81 -6.03 16.26 5.98
C ASP A 81 -5.61 15.70 4.62
N ILE A 82 -6.58 15.55 3.73
CA ILE A 82 -6.40 15.10 2.35
C ILE A 82 -5.47 16.06 1.60
N THR A 83 -5.43 17.33 2.01
CA THR A 83 -4.50 18.35 1.51
C THR A 83 -3.05 17.92 1.64
N THR A 84 -2.64 17.33 2.76
CA THR A 84 -1.25 16.85 2.95
C THR A 84 -0.89 15.74 1.96
N ILE A 85 -1.83 14.85 1.66
CA ILE A 85 -1.62 13.78 0.66
C ILE A 85 -1.55 14.37 -0.75
N SER A 86 -2.31 15.43 -1.01
CA SER A 86 -2.41 16.08 -2.32
C SER A 86 -1.29 17.06 -2.62
N ASP A 87 -0.42 17.33 -1.65
CA ASP A 87 0.73 18.21 -1.81
C ASP A 87 1.66 17.68 -2.91
N TYR A 88 2.11 18.58 -3.78
CA TYR A 88 2.87 18.21 -4.99
C TYR A 88 4.14 17.45 -4.64
N ASP A 89 4.87 17.88 -3.61
CA ASP A 89 6.11 17.24 -3.17
C ASP A 89 5.86 15.82 -2.67
N ASN A 90 4.76 15.61 -1.92
CA ASN A 90 4.33 14.28 -1.50
C ASN A 90 3.94 13.40 -2.69
N LEU A 91 3.16 13.93 -3.63
CA LEU A 91 2.74 13.19 -4.82
C LEU A 91 3.95 12.84 -5.72
N SER A 92 4.88 13.77 -5.91
CA SER A 92 6.10 13.55 -6.71
C SER A 92 6.97 12.48 -6.09
N ARG A 93 7.16 12.49 -4.76
CA ARG A 93 7.87 11.44 -4.05
C ARG A 93 7.23 10.07 -4.26
N ILE A 94 5.91 9.96 -4.04
CA ILE A 94 5.19 8.68 -4.25
C ILE A 94 5.37 8.21 -5.68
N LYS A 95 5.18 9.11 -6.66
CA LYS A 95 5.37 8.84 -8.08
C LYS A 95 6.76 8.27 -8.37
N ASP A 96 7.82 8.86 -7.84
CA ASP A 96 9.18 8.39 -8.09
C ASP A 96 9.46 7.02 -7.45
N GLU A 97 8.86 6.75 -6.30
CA GLU A 97 8.96 5.45 -5.62
C GLU A 97 8.19 4.34 -6.37
N ILE A 98 7.03 4.66 -6.97
CA ILE A 98 6.16 3.66 -7.62
C ILE A 98 6.27 3.59 -9.14
N LYS A 99 7.08 4.43 -9.80
CA LYS A 99 7.12 4.57 -11.27
C LYS A 99 7.37 3.28 -12.05
N ASP A 100 8.06 2.31 -11.44
CA ASP A 100 8.42 1.04 -12.08
C ASP A 100 7.40 -0.08 -11.76
N LEU A 101 6.33 0.23 -11.02
CA LEU A 101 5.31 -0.74 -10.61
C LEU A 101 4.20 -0.85 -11.65
N SER A 102 3.80 -2.08 -11.95
CA SER A 102 2.63 -2.38 -12.79
C SER A 102 1.35 -2.51 -11.97
N ILE A 103 1.48 -3.00 -10.73
CA ILE A 103 0.39 -3.16 -9.77
C ILE A 103 0.76 -2.49 -8.45
N VAL A 104 -0.18 -1.73 -7.90
CA VAL A 104 -0.06 -1.12 -6.57
C VAL A 104 -1.21 -1.59 -5.69
N ILE A 105 -0.86 -2.22 -4.57
CA ILE A 105 -1.82 -2.63 -3.54
C ILE A 105 -1.92 -1.51 -2.48
N CYS A 106 -3.08 -0.91 -2.39
CA CYS A 106 -3.39 0.19 -1.48
C CYS A 106 -4.09 -0.32 -0.22
N PHE A 107 -3.44 -0.17 0.94
CA PHE A 107 -4.03 -0.46 2.24
C PHE A 107 -4.74 0.79 2.77
N GLY A 108 -6.09 0.77 2.71
CA GLY A 108 -6.96 1.84 3.21
C GLY A 108 -7.25 2.97 2.22
N GLU A 109 -8.16 3.86 2.64
CA GLU A 109 -8.68 4.96 1.80
C GLU A 109 -7.61 5.98 1.39
N LYS A 110 -6.67 6.29 2.30
CA LYS A 110 -5.64 7.31 2.04
C LYS A 110 -4.59 6.82 1.05
N ALA A 111 -4.19 5.55 1.16
CA ALA A 111 -3.33 4.91 0.19
C ALA A 111 -3.96 4.93 -1.21
N TYR A 112 -5.23 4.55 -1.30
CA TYR A 112 -5.98 4.55 -2.56
C TYR A 112 -6.11 5.95 -3.16
N TYR A 113 -6.45 6.94 -2.33
CA TYR A 113 -6.52 8.34 -2.73
C TYR A 113 -5.19 8.84 -3.29
N ALA A 114 -4.08 8.58 -2.59
CA ALA A 114 -2.74 8.98 -3.03
C ALA A 114 -2.38 8.35 -4.39
N ALA A 115 -2.62 7.06 -4.57
CA ALA A 115 -2.38 6.35 -5.82
C ALA A 115 -3.16 6.97 -6.99
N LYS A 116 -4.45 7.24 -6.79
CA LYS A 116 -5.30 7.90 -7.80
C LYS A 116 -4.86 9.33 -8.09
N LYS A 117 -4.40 10.09 -7.09
CA LYS A 117 -3.87 11.42 -7.30
C LYS A 117 -2.57 11.43 -8.08
N VAL A 118 -1.68 10.47 -7.84
CA VAL A 118 -0.46 10.29 -8.65
C VAL A 118 -0.80 9.97 -10.10
N GLU A 119 -1.71 9.02 -10.35
CA GLU A 119 -2.20 8.68 -11.69
C GLU A 119 -2.76 9.91 -12.41
N GLN A 120 -3.62 10.69 -11.73
CA GLN A 120 -4.23 11.90 -12.29
C GLN A 120 -3.23 13.03 -12.56
N THR A 121 -2.26 13.24 -11.65
CA THR A 121 -1.37 14.40 -11.69
C THR A 121 -0.21 14.20 -12.67
N PHE A 122 0.32 12.97 -12.75
CA PHE A 122 1.51 12.66 -13.55
C PHE A 122 1.21 11.81 -14.79
N ASN A 123 -0.06 11.46 -15.02
CA ASN A 123 -0.49 10.63 -16.16
C ASN A 123 0.26 9.29 -16.23
N ILE A 124 0.49 8.65 -15.08
CA ILE A 124 1.13 7.33 -14.97
C ILE A 124 0.05 6.29 -14.80
N GLN A 125 0.08 5.23 -15.60
CA GLN A 125 -0.88 4.14 -15.54
C GLN A 125 -0.29 2.95 -14.79
N PHE A 126 -1.00 2.51 -13.75
CA PHE A 126 -0.76 1.25 -13.07
C PHE A 126 -2.09 0.72 -12.54
N ILE A 127 -2.16 -0.59 -12.35
CA ILE A 127 -3.34 -1.23 -11.77
C ILE A 127 -3.38 -0.92 -10.27
N ILE A 128 -4.48 -0.32 -9.81
CA ILE A 128 -4.68 0.01 -8.40
C ILE A 128 -5.65 -1.01 -7.79
N ILE A 129 -5.16 -1.77 -6.81
CA ILE A 129 -5.96 -2.69 -6.00
C ILE A 129 -6.15 -2.09 -4.63
N LYS A 130 -7.40 -1.98 -4.18
CA LYS A 130 -7.72 -1.41 -2.87
C LYS A 130 -8.12 -2.49 -1.89
N THR A 131 -7.57 -2.47 -0.69
CA THR A 131 -7.99 -3.36 0.40
C THR A 131 -8.05 -2.62 1.74
N LYS A 132 -8.63 -3.25 2.76
CA LYS A 132 -8.69 -2.71 4.12
C LYS A 132 -7.28 -2.60 4.71
N GLU A 133 -7.09 -1.64 5.59
CA GLU A 133 -5.82 -1.42 6.30
C GLU A 133 -5.29 -2.73 6.93
N ILE A 134 -4.00 -3.00 6.74
CA ILE A 134 -3.32 -4.15 7.34
C ILE A 134 -2.63 -3.82 8.67
N SER A 135 -2.34 -2.53 8.91
CA SER A 135 -1.67 -2.02 10.11
C SER A 135 -2.63 -1.54 11.20
N TYR A 136 -2.08 -1.34 12.40
CA TYR A 136 -2.85 -1.09 13.61
C TYR A 136 -3.81 0.11 13.45
N SER A 137 -5.05 -0.03 13.92
CA SER A 137 -5.87 1.12 14.30
C SER A 137 -5.16 1.85 15.44
N LEU A 138 -4.28 2.80 15.13
CA LEU A 138 -3.95 3.90 16.04
C LEU A 138 -5.29 4.41 16.55
N ASN A 139 -5.60 4.11 17.81
CA ASN A 139 -6.89 4.28 18.48
C ASN A 139 -7.84 5.17 17.69
N ARG A 140 -8.64 4.59 16.80
CA ARG A 140 -9.72 5.34 16.18
C ARG A 140 -10.77 5.47 17.25
N HIS A 141 -10.77 6.59 17.95
CA HIS A 141 -12.01 7.15 18.46
C HIS A 141 -12.89 7.40 17.24
N ILE A 142 -13.62 6.37 16.82
CA ILE A 142 -14.74 6.57 15.90
C ILE A 142 -15.80 7.18 16.80
N ASN A 143 -15.92 8.51 16.77
CA ASN A 143 -17.17 9.13 17.19
C ASN A 143 -18.19 8.65 16.16
N SER A 144 -18.97 7.61 16.52
CA SER A 144 -20.23 7.40 15.82
C SER A 144 -21.05 8.66 16.08
N PHE A 145 -21.74 9.18 15.06
CA PHE A 145 -22.47 10.46 15.12
C PHE A 145 -23.48 10.56 16.30
N ASN A 146 -23.77 9.45 16.99
CA ASN A 146 -24.79 9.35 18.03
C ASN A 146 -24.28 8.86 19.40
N GLN A 147 -22.96 8.88 19.71
CA GLN A 147 -22.46 8.45 21.03
C GLN A 147 -21.57 9.49 21.72
N THR A 148 -21.90 9.81 22.96
CA THR A 148 -21.24 10.79 23.84
C THR A 148 -19.89 10.32 24.40
N SER A 149 -19.49 9.07 24.17
CA SER A 149 -18.20 8.56 24.61
C SER A 149 -17.51 7.71 23.53
N PRO A 150 -16.18 7.85 23.38
CA PRO A 150 -15.46 7.09 22.38
C PRO A 150 -15.48 5.58 22.68
N LYS A 151 -16.04 4.79 21.77
CA LYS A 151 -16.00 3.33 21.87
C LYS A 151 -14.67 2.80 21.33
N ARG A 152 -13.91 2.06 22.15
CA ARG A 152 -12.78 1.27 21.67
C ARG A 152 -13.30 0.12 20.80
N VAL A 153 -13.09 0.19 19.49
CA VAL A 153 -13.40 -0.91 18.56
C VAL A 153 -12.15 -1.73 18.34
N ARG A 154 -12.16 -2.98 18.83
CA ARG A 154 -11.09 -3.95 18.59
C ARG A 154 -11.27 -4.48 17.17
N THR A 155 -10.45 -4.01 16.22
CA THR A 155 -10.43 -4.57 14.86
C THR A 155 -9.62 -5.86 14.90
N ASN A 156 -10.28 -7.01 14.75
CA ASN A 156 -9.56 -8.27 14.56
C ASN A 156 -8.91 -8.23 13.17
N TYR A 157 -7.59 -8.06 13.13
CA TYR A 157 -6.81 -8.17 11.89
C TYR A 157 -7.04 -9.53 11.28
N ASN A 158 -7.43 -9.57 10.01
CA ASN A 158 -7.69 -10.81 9.32
C ASN A 158 -7.05 -10.78 7.94
N VAL A 159 -5.80 -11.25 7.85
CA VAL A 159 -5.06 -11.42 6.59
C VAL A 159 -5.88 -12.11 5.50
N LEU A 160 -6.82 -12.99 5.86
CA LEU A 160 -7.74 -13.60 4.90
C LEU A 160 -8.67 -12.58 4.24
N THR A 161 -9.13 -11.57 4.98
CA THR A 161 -9.92 -10.48 4.42
C THR A 161 -9.10 -9.70 3.40
N GLN A 162 -7.88 -9.27 3.74
CA GLN A 162 -7.02 -8.58 2.78
C GLN A 162 -6.72 -9.45 1.55
N PHE A 163 -6.39 -10.73 1.76
CA PHE A 163 -6.17 -11.68 0.68
C PHE A 163 -7.40 -11.78 -0.22
N ASN A 164 -8.58 -12.02 0.32
CA ASN A 164 -9.81 -12.17 -0.46
C ASN A 164 -10.17 -10.88 -1.23
N ASP A 165 -9.94 -9.71 -0.65
CA ASP A 165 -10.19 -8.42 -1.33
C ASP A 165 -9.23 -8.24 -2.52
N ILE A 166 -7.95 -8.56 -2.34
CA ILE A 166 -6.94 -8.52 -3.41
C ILE A 166 -7.25 -9.56 -4.48
N ASP A 167 -7.56 -10.79 -4.08
CA ASP A 167 -7.88 -11.93 -4.93
C ASP A 167 -9.03 -11.61 -5.88
N LYS A 168 -10.13 -11.07 -5.34
CA LYS A 168 -11.30 -10.67 -6.13
C LYS A 168 -10.96 -9.63 -7.19
N GLN A 169 -10.04 -8.72 -6.93
CA GLN A 169 -9.65 -7.69 -7.89
C GLN A 169 -8.67 -8.24 -8.92
N LEU A 170 -7.72 -9.09 -8.51
CA LEU A 170 -6.76 -9.74 -9.41
C LEU A 170 -7.43 -10.68 -10.42
N ILE A 171 -8.53 -11.33 -10.08
CA ILE A 171 -9.27 -12.20 -11.00
C ILE A 171 -9.91 -11.41 -12.17
N ASN A 172 -10.16 -10.11 -11.98
CA ASN A 172 -10.84 -9.27 -12.96
C ASN A 172 -9.88 -8.40 -13.79
N ILE A 173 -8.57 -8.68 -13.72
CA ILE A 173 -7.49 -8.02 -14.45
C ILE A 173 -6.97 -8.98 -15.50
#